data_AF-S2ZMT4-F1
#
_entry.id   AF-S2ZMT4-F1
#
_cell.length_a   1.000
_cell.length_b   1.000
_cell.length_c   1.000
_cell.angle_alpha   90.00
_cell.angle_beta   90.00
_cell.angle_gamma   90.00
#
_symmetry.space_group_name_H-M   'P 1'
#
loop_
_entity.id
_entity.type
_entity.pdbx_description
1 polymer ?
#
loop_
_entity_poly.entity_id
_entity_poly.type
_entity_poly.pdbx_seq_one_letter_code
_entity_poly.pdbx_strand_id
1 'polypeptide(L)'
;MSSLAWELTFPEKRQSTLGRKKPCVTLSLTSDAGGIERFSIPVSVGRKVQSLEREGAFHPDSRAEFIYELTRIQESLIRSRIETLICRRDYSSYALREKLRLDGYFSSVVKESVERAVKVGLVDDARYADSYVRAKVSQGWGAIRIERELERKGLSTSLLEGWPQSYLSVASQKEKALSLARRKRLTGKNDYERIVRFLASKGYSFELCSSAAKQVLAESAQAKT
;
A
#
# COMPACT_ATOMS: atom_id res chain seq x y z
N MET A 1 39.75 24.85 2.19
CA MET A 1 38.69 24.08 1.52
C MET A 1 37.95 23.34 2.62
N SER A 2 36.74 23.79 2.98
CA SER A 2 35.95 23.08 3.99
C SER A 2 35.49 21.76 3.37
N SER A 3 36.07 20.65 3.79
CA SER A 3 35.58 19.32 3.41
C SER A 3 34.33 19.02 4.23
N LEU A 4 33.21 18.74 3.57
CA LEU A 4 32.01 18.25 4.23
C LEU A 4 32.32 16.92 4.94
N ALA A 5 32.16 16.88 6.26
CA ALA A 5 32.32 15.64 7.03
C ALA A 5 31.03 14.81 6.98
N TRP A 6 31.13 13.53 6.63
CA TRP A 6 30.00 12.62 6.56
C TRP A 6 30.36 11.19 6.96
N GLU A 7 29.38 10.42 7.42
CA GLU A 7 29.58 9.04 7.87
C GLU A 7 28.37 8.16 7.53
N LEU A 8 28.63 6.89 7.18
CA LEU A 8 27.62 5.86 6.96
C LEU A 8 27.64 4.80 8.07
N THR A 9 26.53 4.65 8.78
CA THR A 9 26.33 3.59 9.75
C THR A 9 25.40 2.51 9.19
N PHE A 10 25.94 1.31 8.96
CA PHE A 10 25.17 0.18 8.44
C PHE A 10 24.40 -0.55 9.56
N PRO A 11 23.20 -1.06 9.26
CA PRO A 11 22.41 -1.82 10.23
C PRO A 11 23.04 -3.19 10.51
N GLU A 12 22.93 -3.67 11.76
CA GLU A 12 23.46 -4.97 12.15
C GLU A 12 22.79 -6.14 11.40
N LYS A 13 23.59 -7.11 10.97
CA LYS A 13 23.19 -8.21 10.07
C LYS A 13 22.08 -9.14 10.61
N ARG A 14 21.67 -9.02 11.88
CA ARG A 14 20.81 -9.98 12.59
C ARG A 14 19.60 -9.40 13.33
N GLN A 15 19.25 -8.13 13.13
CA GLN A 15 17.94 -7.68 13.61
C GLN A 15 16.86 -8.20 12.64
N SER A 16 16.28 -9.35 12.97
CA SER A 16 15.00 -9.75 12.39
C SER A 16 14.01 -8.65 12.73
N THR A 17 13.71 -7.78 11.77
CA THR A 17 12.72 -6.73 11.99
C THR A 17 11.36 -7.41 12.13
N LEU A 18 10.87 -7.54 13.36
CA LEU A 18 9.44 -7.72 13.64
C LEU A 18 8.77 -6.39 13.25
N GLY A 19 8.59 -6.16 11.95
CA GLY A 19 8.14 -4.87 11.44
C GLY A 19 8.29 -4.69 9.93
N ARG A 20 7.52 -3.75 9.37
CA ARG A 20 7.46 -3.45 7.92
C ARG A 20 8.68 -2.71 7.37
N LYS A 21 9.53 -2.13 8.23
CA LYS A 21 10.66 -1.28 7.83
C LYS A 21 11.89 -2.14 7.59
N LYS A 22 12.43 -2.08 6.36
CA LYS A 22 13.67 -2.78 6.03
C LYS A 22 14.85 -2.14 6.78
N PRO A 23 15.94 -2.90 7.00
CA PRO A 23 17.18 -2.31 7.48
C PRO A 23 17.64 -1.22 6.49
N CYS A 24 17.85 -0.01 7.01
CA CYS A 24 18.35 1.14 6.27
C CYS A 24 19.71 1.55 6.83
N VAL A 25 20.51 2.20 6.01
CA VAL A 25 21.76 2.84 6.43
C VAL A 25 21.43 4.22 6.97
N THR A 26 22.06 4.58 8.08
CA THR A 26 22.01 5.94 8.63
C THR A 26 23.17 6.72 8.06
N LEU A 27 22.88 7.79 7.34
CA LEU A 27 23.86 8.76 6.85
C LEU A 27 23.85 9.96 7.79
N SER A 28 25.01 10.36 8.30
CA SER A 28 25.19 11.58 9.10
C SER A 28 26.04 12.58 8.32
N LEU A 29 25.55 13.81 8.15
CA LEU A 29 26.32 14.95 7.63
C LEU A 29 26.62 15.90 8.79
N THR A 30 27.87 16.32 8.93
CA THR A 30 28.30 17.29 9.94
C THR A 30 28.61 18.62 9.26
N SER A 31 27.93 19.68 9.68
CA SER A 31 28.19 21.03 9.19
C SER A 31 29.39 21.68 9.86
N ASP A 32 29.95 22.72 9.24
CA ASP A 32 31.06 23.52 9.79
C ASP A 32 30.72 24.16 11.16
N ALA A 33 29.42 24.37 11.45
CA ALA A 33 28.93 24.87 12.73
C ALA A 33 28.69 23.76 13.78
N GLY A 34 29.07 22.50 13.49
CA GLY A 34 28.91 21.35 14.38
C GLY A 34 27.51 20.72 14.40
N GLY A 35 26.60 21.16 13.51
CA GLY A 35 25.26 20.57 13.41
C GLY A 35 25.29 19.24 12.66
N ILE A 36 24.65 18.21 13.22
CA ILE A 36 24.56 16.88 12.59
C ILE A 36 23.17 16.69 11.98
N GLU A 37 23.12 16.52 10.67
CA GLU A 37 21.91 16.14 9.95
C GLU A 37 21.94 14.63 9.66
N ARG A 38 20.83 13.93 9.89
CA ARG A 38 20.75 12.47 9.68
C ARG A 38 19.68 12.11 8.67
N PHE A 39 20.04 11.22 7.76
CA PHE A 39 19.15 10.65 6.76
C PHE A 39 19.13 9.13 6.84
N SER A 40 18.00 8.56 6.41
CA SER A 40 17.90 7.12 6.21
C SER A 40 17.95 6.85 4.71
N ILE A 41 18.84 5.95 4.28
CA ILE A 41 18.97 5.54 2.88
C ILE A 41 18.90 4.01 2.75
N PRO A 42 18.52 3.47 1.59
CA PRO A 42 18.53 2.03 1.35
C PRO A 42 19.95 1.46 1.49
N VAL A 43 20.07 0.22 1.97
CA VAL A 43 21.37 -0.46 2.10
C VAL A 43 22.10 -0.58 0.76
N SER A 44 21.38 -0.77 -0.36
CA SER A 44 21.97 -0.79 -1.70
C SER A 44 22.63 0.54 -2.07
N VAL A 45 22.01 1.66 -1.66
CA VAL A 45 22.52 3.01 -1.90
C VAL A 45 23.75 3.25 -1.04
N GLY A 46 23.69 2.95 0.26
CA GLY A 46 24.84 3.08 1.15
C GLY A 46 26.05 2.25 0.70
N ARG A 47 25.84 1.01 0.22
CA ARG A 47 26.91 0.19 -0.39
C ARG A 47 27.51 0.82 -1.64
N LYS A 48 26.68 1.44 -2.49
CA LYS A 48 27.15 2.08 -3.72
C LYS A 48 27.97 3.34 -3.40
N VAL A 49 27.52 4.16 -2.45
CA VAL A 49 28.27 5.33 -1.95
C VAL A 49 29.62 4.90 -1.40
N GLN A 50 29.67 3.89 -0.51
CA GLN A 50 30.92 3.36 0.04
C GLN A 50 31.87 2.77 -1.03
N SER A 51 31.33 2.24 -2.14
CA SER A 51 32.18 1.80 -3.26
C SER A 51 32.80 2.98 -3.98
N LEU A 52 31.99 3.98 -4.34
CA LEU A 52 32.45 5.16 -5.08
C LEU A 52 33.43 6.00 -4.26
N GLU A 53 33.24 6.10 -2.94
CA GLU A 53 34.18 6.75 -2.03
C GLU A 53 35.55 6.06 -2.05
N ARG A 54 35.59 4.72 -1.94
CA ARG A 54 36.85 3.94 -2.01
C ARG A 54 37.53 4.05 -3.38
N GLU A 55 36.75 4.23 -4.44
CA GLU A 55 37.22 4.45 -5.81
C GLU A 55 37.65 5.91 -6.05
N GLY A 56 37.49 6.81 -5.08
CA GLY A 56 37.79 8.24 -5.23
C GLY A 56 36.83 8.98 -6.16
N ALA A 57 35.66 8.39 -6.46
CA ALA A 57 34.64 8.93 -7.37
C ALA A 57 33.45 9.58 -6.64
N PHE A 58 33.50 9.69 -5.31
CA PHE A 58 32.49 10.36 -4.50
C PHE A 58 33.17 11.25 -3.45
N HIS A 59 33.30 12.53 -3.77
CA HIS A 59 33.99 13.54 -2.96
C HIS A 59 33.22 14.87 -2.94
N PRO A 60 32.02 14.93 -2.35
CA PRO A 60 31.24 16.15 -2.36
C PRO A 60 31.90 17.25 -1.51
N ASP A 61 32.09 18.43 -2.12
CA ASP A 61 32.69 19.60 -1.47
C ASP A 61 31.68 20.38 -0.64
N SER A 62 30.38 20.14 -0.86
CA SER A 62 29.30 20.83 -0.14
C SER A 62 28.12 19.92 0.14
N ARG A 63 27.28 20.32 1.10
CA ARG A 63 26.00 19.65 1.36
C ARG A 63 25.13 19.56 0.11
N ALA A 64 25.08 20.62 -0.70
CA ALA A 64 24.26 20.65 -1.91
C ALA A 64 24.72 19.61 -2.93
N GLU A 65 26.04 19.53 -3.14
CA GLU A 65 26.66 18.53 -4.01
C GLU A 65 26.46 17.10 -3.48
N PHE A 66 26.61 16.90 -2.17
CA PHE A 66 26.34 15.61 -1.53
C PHE A 66 24.92 15.13 -1.83
N ILE A 67 23.92 16.01 -1.61
CA ILE A 67 22.52 15.67 -1.85
C ILE A 67 22.25 15.42 -3.33
N TYR A 68 22.87 16.18 -4.23
CA TYR A 68 22.78 15.97 -5.67
C TYR A 68 23.32 14.59 -6.09
N GLU A 69 24.55 14.26 -5.70
CA GLU A 69 25.17 12.97 -6.05
C GLU A 69 24.42 11.79 -5.41
N LEU A 70 24.00 11.92 -4.15
CA LEU A 70 23.18 10.90 -3.50
C LEU A 70 21.83 10.69 -4.21
N THR A 71 21.21 11.77 -4.70
CA THR A 71 19.95 11.70 -5.46
C THR A 71 20.15 10.94 -6.77
N ARG A 72 21.21 11.23 -7.53
CA ARG A 72 21.58 10.51 -8.76
C ARG A 72 21.82 9.01 -8.51
N ILE A 73 22.54 8.66 -7.44
CA ILE A 73 22.77 7.25 -7.06
C ILE A 73 21.43 6.56 -6.75
N GLN A 74 20.52 7.24 -6.02
CA GLN A 74 19.20 6.70 -5.71
C GLN A 74 18.35 6.50 -6.96
N GLU A 75 18.33 7.45 -7.90
CA GLU A 75 17.59 7.35 -9.18
C GLU A 75 18.05 6.15 -10.02
N SER A 76 19.35 5.86 -10.03
CA SER A 76 19.87 4.68 -10.72
C SER A 76 19.37 3.38 -10.06
N LEU A 77 19.45 3.28 -8.73
CA LEU A 77 19.16 2.05 -8.01
C LEU A 77 17.66 1.78 -7.81
N ILE A 78 16.85 2.84 -7.73
CA ILE A 78 15.40 2.70 -7.54
C ILE A 78 14.74 2.05 -8.75
N ARG A 79 15.28 2.23 -9.96
CA ARG A 79 14.78 1.59 -11.18
C ARG A 79 14.83 0.07 -11.08
N SER A 80 16.00 -0.50 -10.83
CA SER A 80 16.15 -1.96 -10.66
C SER A 80 15.34 -2.47 -9.47
N ARG A 81 15.14 -1.63 -8.45
CA ARG A 81 14.27 -1.96 -7.32
C ARG A 81 12.81 -2.05 -7.72
N ILE A 82 12.30 -1.11 -8.51
CA ILE A 82 10.93 -1.12 -9.05
C ILE A 82 10.72 -2.36 -9.90
N GLU A 83 11.62 -2.64 -10.85
CA GLU A 83 11.58 -3.84 -11.70
C GLU A 83 11.48 -5.13 -10.87
N THR A 84 12.33 -5.26 -9.84
CA THR A 84 12.29 -6.42 -8.92
C THR A 84 10.96 -6.54 -8.16
N LEU A 85 10.32 -5.42 -7.80
CA LEU A 85 9.07 -5.41 -7.06
C LEU A 85 7.90 -5.83 -7.95
N ILE A 86 7.77 -5.22 -9.13
CA ILE A 86 6.65 -5.45 -10.04
C ILE A 86 6.68 -6.86 -10.66
N CYS A 87 7.86 -7.44 -10.88
CA CYS A 87 7.98 -8.83 -11.36
C CYS A 87 7.45 -9.87 -10.37
N ARG A 88 7.33 -9.54 -9.08
CA ARG A 88 6.85 -10.48 -8.05
C ARG A 88 5.34 -10.44 -7.85
N ARG A 89 4.73 -9.27 -8.06
CA ARG A 89 3.29 -9.03 -7.93
C ARG A 89 2.95 -7.65 -8.47
N ASP A 90 1.69 -7.44 -8.81
CA ASP A 90 1.18 -6.10 -9.13
C ASP A 90 1.20 -5.17 -7.91
N TYR A 91 1.43 -3.89 -8.20
CA TYR A 91 1.38 -2.79 -7.25
C TYR A 91 0.48 -1.69 -7.79
N SER A 92 -0.29 -1.04 -6.91
CA SER A 92 -0.77 0.32 -7.20
C SER A 92 0.38 1.32 -7.04
N SER A 93 0.28 2.47 -7.71
CA SER A 93 1.23 3.56 -7.60
C SER A 93 1.40 4.01 -6.15
N TYR A 94 0.32 4.08 -5.38
CA TYR A 94 0.35 4.35 -3.95
C TYR A 94 1.13 3.28 -3.16
N ALA A 95 0.81 2.00 -3.37
CA ALA A 95 1.49 0.91 -2.67
C ALA A 95 2.98 0.83 -3.03
N LEU A 96 3.33 1.17 -4.27
CA LEU A 96 4.71 1.24 -4.73
C LEU A 96 5.46 2.42 -4.06
N ARG A 97 4.86 3.62 -4.03
CA ARG A 97 5.43 4.79 -3.31
C ARG A 97 5.70 4.46 -1.85
N GLU A 98 4.70 3.95 -1.14
CA GLU A 98 4.84 3.57 0.26
C GLU A 98 5.94 2.52 0.46
N LYS A 99 6.02 1.54 -0.44
CA LYS A 99 7.05 0.52 -0.36
C LYS A 99 8.46 1.09 -0.54
N LEU A 100 8.65 1.99 -1.50
CA LEU A 100 9.96 2.60 -1.78
C LEU A 100 10.37 3.59 -0.68
N ARG A 101 9.43 4.36 -0.11
CA ARG A 101 9.68 5.20 1.07
C ARG A 101 10.13 4.37 2.28
N LEU A 102 9.45 3.25 2.53
CA LEU A 102 9.84 2.31 3.60
C LEU A 102 11.18 1.62 3.35
N ASP A 103 11.62 1.51 2.10
CA ASP A 103 12.94 1.01 1.74
C ASP A 103 14.05 2.08 1.93
N GLY A 104 13.68 3.34 2.21
CA GLY A 104 14.60 4.44 2.54
C GLY A 104 14.84 5.43 1.41
N TYR A 105 14.17 5.31 0.26
CA TYR A 105 14.37 6.24 -0.86
C TYR A 105 13.80 7.64 -0.56
N PHE A 106 14.47 8.67 -1.06
CA PHE A 106 14.03 10.06 -0.92
C PHE A 106 12.68 10.30 -1.61
N SER A 107 11.86 11.17 -0.99
CA SER A 107 10.49 11.42 -1.45
C SER A 107 10.44 11.95 -2.89
N SER A 108 11.40 12.80 -3.29
CA SER A 108 11.54 13.32 -4.65
C SER A 108 11.79 12.19 -5.65
N VAL A 109 12.80 11.36 -5.38
CA VAL A 109 13.19 10.21 -6.21
C VAL A 109 12.03 9.21 -6.35
N VAL A 110 11.33 8.92 -5.25
CA VAL A 110 10.17 8.02 -5.25
C VAL A 110 9.05 8.58 -6.12
N LYS A 111 8.72 9.87 -5.96
CA LYS A 111 7.65 10.53 -6.72
C LYS A 111 7.92 10.41 -8.22
N GLU A 112 9.09 10.89 -8.66
CA GLU A 112 9.45 10.91 -10.08
C GLU A 112 9.54 9.50 -10.68
N SER A 113 10.16 8.56 -9.96
CA SER A 113 10.32 7.19 -10.46
C SER A 113 8.99 6.45 -10.60
N VAL A 114 8.06 6.66 -9.67
CA VAL A 114 6.71 6.06 -9.74
C VAL A 114 5.88 6.73 -10.83
N GLU A 115 5.94 8.06 -10.96
CA GLU A 115 5.25 8.78 -12.05
C GLU A 115 5.74 8.29 -13.41
N ARG A 116 7.06 8.09 -13.57
CA ARG A 116 7.62 7.49 -14.78
C ARG A 116 7.12 6.07 -14.99
N ALA A 117 7.12 5.23 -13.96
CA ALA A 117 6.65 3.85 -14.05
C ALA A 117 5.17 3.77 -14.48
N VAL A 118 4.33 4.68 -14.00
CA VAL A 118 2.94 4.81 -14.45
C VAL A 118 2.87 5.28 -15.91
N LYS A 119 3.62 6.32 -16.26
CA LYS A 119 3.65 6.88 -17.62
C LYS A 119 4.06 5.86 -18.68
N VAL A 120 4.98 4.95 -18.37
CA VAL A 120 5.42 3.89 -19.29
C VAL A 120 4.62 2.59 -19.19
N GLY A 121 3.54 2.55 -18.39
CA GLY A 121 2.67 1.39 -18.24
C GLY A 121 3.24 0.23 -17.42
N LEU A 122 4.36 0.43 -16.69
CA LEU A 122 4.87 -0.57 -15.74
C LEU A 122 3.96 -0.70 -14.51
N VAL A 123 3.27 0.39 -14.15
CA VAL A 123 2.28 0.44 -13.08
C VAL A 123 0.97 0.94 -13.67
N ASP A 124 -0.10 0.19 -13.43
CA ASP A 124 -1.43 0.51 -13.92
C ASP A 124 -2.43 0.43 -12.77
N ASP A 125 -2.83 1.60 -12.28
CA ASP A 125 -3.76 1.72 -11.15
C ASP A 125 -5.17 1.25 -11.51
N ALA A 126 -5.61 1.40 -12.76
CA ALA A 126 -6.91 0.95 -13.21
C ALA A 126 -6.96 -0.58 -13.28
N ARG A 127 -5.94 -1.22 -13.90
CA ARG A 127 -5.80 -2.68 -13.94
C ARG A 127 -5.69 -3.27 -12.53
N TYR A 128 -4.89 -2.65 -11.66
CA TYR A 128 -4.76 -3.07 -10.28
C TYR A 128 -6.09 -2.96 -9.52
N ALA A 129 -6.80 -1.84 -9.67
CA ALA A 129 -8.08 -1.62 -9.02
C ALA A 129 -9.13 -2.64 -9.49
N ASP A 130 -9.26 -2.88 -10.80
CA ASP A 130 -10.21 -3.84 -11.36
C ASP A 130 -9.97 -5.25 -10.79
N SER A 131 -8.72 -5.73 -10.85
CA SER A 131 -8.33 -7.04 -10.34
C SER A 131 -8.59 -7.16 -8.83
N TYR A 132 -8.26 -6.10 -8.07
CA TYR A 132 -8.50 -6.05 -6.64
C TYR A 132 -10.00 -6.13 -6.31
N VAL A 133 -10.82 -5.33 -7.00
CA VAL A 133 -12.27 -5.31 -6.80
C VAL A 133 -12.89 -6.66 -7.12
N ARG A 134 -12.57 -7.27 -8.26
CA ARG A 134 -13.09 -8.60 -8.63
C ARG A 134 -12.77 -9.64 -7.55
N ALA A 135 -11.54 -9.62 -7.04
CA ALA A 135 -11.13 -10.51 -5.94
C ALA A 135 -11.90 -10.25 -4.63
N LYS A 136 -12.25 -9.00 -4.31
CA LYS A 136 -13.05 -8.67 -3.11
C LYS A 136 -14.53 -8.99 -3.26
N VAL A 137 -15.08 -8.77 -4.45
CA VAL A 137 -16.44 -9.18 -4.79
C VAL A 137 -16.59 -10.70 -4.67
N SER A 138 -15.63 -11.48 -5.17
CA SER A 138 -15.67 -12.94 -5.04
C SER A 138 -15.64 -13.38 -3.56
N GLN A 139 -14.87 -12.68 -2.72
CA GLN A 139 -14.84 -12.84 -1.25
C GLN A 139 -16.10 -12.36 -0.50
N GLY A 140 -17.10 -11.85 -1.23
CA GLY A 140 -18.40 -11.45 -0.67
C GLY A 140 -18.38 -10.08 0.03
N TRP A 141 -17.46 -9.20 -0.34
CA TRP A 141 -17.46 -7.82 0.11
C TRP A 141 -18.50 -7.01 -0.67
N GLY A 142 -19.20 -6.12 0.03
CA GLY A 142 -20.10 -5.14 -0.57
C GLY A 142 -19.36 -3.86 -0.99
N ALA A 143 -20.04 -3.05 -1.81
CA ALA A 143 -19.47 -1.86 -2.44
C ALA A 143 -18.83 -0.91 -1.43
N ILE A 144 -19.53 -0.53 -0.36
CA ILE A 144 -19.07 0.46 0.63
C ILE A 144 -17.72 0.06 1.25
N ARG A 145 -17.51 -1.24 1.50
CA ARG A 145 -16.25 -1.72 2.05
C ARG A 145 -15.14 -1.70 1.01
N ILE A 146 -15.46 -2.06 -0.24
CA ILE A 146 -14.50 -2.03 -1.34
C ILE A 146 -14.03 -0.59 -1.59
N GLU A 147 -14.94 0.37 -1.62
CA GLU A 147 -14.65 1.80 -1.80
C GLU A 147 -13.69 2.34 -0.75
N ARG A 148 -13.98 2.11 0.54
CA ARG A 148 -13.09 2.50 1.64
C ARG A 148 -11.71 1.87 1.54
N GLU A 149 -11.64 0.64 1.06
CA GLU A 149 -10.38 -0.09 0.92
C GLU A 149 -9.58 0.34 -0.31
N LEU A 150 -10.23 0.80 -1.38
CA LEU A 150 -9.59 1.47 -2.50
C LEU A 150 -9.03 2.82 -2.07
N GLU A 151 -9.83 3.63 -1.35
CA GLU A 151 -9.40 4.93 -0.84
C GLU A 151 -8.17 4.82 0.07
N ARG A 152 -8.17 3.85 1.00
CA ARG A 152 -7.00 3.52 1.84
C ARG A 152 -5.76 3.10 1.05
N LYS A 153 -5.95 2.63 -0.19
CA LYS A 153 -4.89 2.27 -1.14
C LYS A 153 -4.56 3.40 -2.10
N GLY A 154 -5.08 4.60 -1.88
CA GLY A 154 -4.89 5.75 -2.76
C GLY A 154 -5.50 5.58 -4.15
N LEU A 155 -6.54 4.75 -4.27
CA LEU A 155 -7.23 4.46 -5.53
C LEU A 155 -8.64 5.05 -5.50
N SER A 156 -9.02 5.68 -6.60
CA SER A 156 -10.38 6.17 -6.80
C SER A 156 -11.23 5.14 -7.54
N THR A 157 -12.50 5.03 -7.19
CA THR A 157 -13.48 4.26 -7.95
C THR A 157 -13.74 4.81 -9.35
N SER A 158 -13.38 6.06 -9.61
CA SER A 158 -13.42 6.65 -10.97
C SER A 158 -12.52 5.92 -11.98
N LEU A 159 -11.54 5.14 -11.50
CA LEU A 159 -10.72 4.24 -12.32
C LEU A 159 -11.48 3.00 -12.82
N LEU A 160 -12.67 2.74 -12.28
CA LEU A 160 -13.45 1.53 -12.54
C LEU A 160 -14.69 1.90 -13.36
N GLU A 161 -14.69 1.50 -14.62
CA GLU A 161 -15.80 1.79 -15.52
C GLU A 161 -17.10 1.10 -15.06
N GLY A 162 -18.16 1.91 -14.90
CA GLY A 162 -19.48 1.45 -14.46
C GLY A 162 -19.53 0.92 -13.02
N TRP A 163 -18.56 1.28 -12.17
CA TRP A 163 -18.63 0.98 -10.74
C TRP A 163 -19.81 1.70 -10.06
N PRO A 164 -20.55 1.03 -9.14
CA PRO A 164 -20.44 -0.37 -8.75
C PRO A 164 -21.20 -1.37 -9.64
N GLN A 165 -22.11 -0.93 -10.50
CA GLN A 165 -23.09 -1.78 -11.19
C GLN A 165 -22.45 -2.84 -12.09
N SER A 166 -21.36 -2.53 -12.79
CA SER A 166 -20.65 -3.49 -13.66
C SER A 166 -19.98 -4.63 -12.88
N TYR A 167 -19.75 -4.45 -11.58
CA TYR A 167 -19.05 -5.42 -10.72
C TYR A 167 -20.02 -6.13 -9.77
N LEU A 168 -21.09 -5.44 -9.37
CA LEU A 168 -22.01 -5.85 -8.33
C LEU A 168 -23.44 -5.53 -8.79
N SER A 169 -24.05 -6.43 -9.54
CA SER A 169 -25.47 -6.28 -9.91
C SER A 169 -26.36 -6.27 -8.65
N VAL A 170 -27.46 -5.51 -8.68
CA VAL A 170 -28.37 -5.38 -7.53
C VAL A 170 -28.90 -6.75 -7.09
N ALA A 171 -29.27 -7.60 -8.05
CA ALA A 171 -29.72 -8.96 -7.79
C ALA A 171 -28.62 -9.80 -7.10
N SER A 172 -27.38 -9.75 -7.61
CA SER A 172 -26.25 -10.48 -7.03
C SER A 172 -25.94 -10.00 -5.61
N GLN A 173 -25.99 -8.69 -5.35
CA GLN A 173 -25.76 -8.13 -4.01
C GLN A 173 -26.80 -8.62 -3.00
N LYS A 174 -28.08 -8.61 -3.38
CA LYS A 174 -29.17 -9.09 -2.51
C LYS A 174 -29.02 -10.58 -2.20
N GLU A 175 -28.81 -11.41 -3.22
CA GLU A 175 -28.63 -12.85 -3.05
C GLU A 175 -27.41 -13.17 -2.18
N LYS A 176 -26.29 -12.49 -2.42
CA LYS A 176 -25.06 -12.71 -1.65
C LYS A 176 -25.20 -12.25 -0.20
N ALA A 177 -25.84 -11.11 0.07
CA ALA A 177 -26.14 -10.65 1.42
C ALA A 177 -27.04 -11.66 2.16
N LEU A 178 -28.09 -12.16 1.51
CA LEU A 178 -28.99 -13.15 2.08
C LEU A 178 -28.27 -14.48 2.36
N SER A 179 -27.47 -14.98 1.43
CA SER A 179 -26.69 -16.21 1.63
C SER A 179 -25.69 -16.09 2.79
N LEU A 180 -25.07 -14.92 2.97
CA LEU A 180 -24.19 -14.63 4.10
C LEU A 180 -24.96 -14.54 5.42
N ALA A 181 -26.17 -13.97 5.40
CA ALA A 181 -27.05 -13.90 6.55
C ALA A 181 -27.50 -15.30 7.01
N ARG A 182 -27.91 -16.17 6.08
CA ARG A 182 -28.33 -17.56 6.36
C ARG A 182 -27.26 -18.40 7.04
N ARG A 183 -25.97 -18.09 6.84
CA ARG A 183 -24.86 -18.78 7.52
C ARG A 183 -24.73 -18.38 9.00
N LYS A 184 -25.47 -17.37 9.48
CA LYS A 184 -25.41 -16.95 10.88
C LYS A 184 -26.29 -17.85 11.74
N ARG A 185 -25.68 -18.40 12.79
CA ARG A 185 -26.39 -19.10 13.85
C ARG A 185 -27.28 -18.11 14.61
N LEU A 186 -28.58 -18.39 14.59
CA LEU A 186 -29.60 -17.68 15.37
C LEU A 186 -29.53 -18.12 16.83
N THR A 187 -29.75 -17.16 17.72
CA THR A 187 -29.65 -17.34 19.18
C THR A 187 -30.94 -17.00 19.93
N GLY A 188 -31.94 -16.44 19.23
CA GLY A 188 -33.19 -15.95 19.80
C GLY A 188 -33.07 -14.59 20.48
N LYS A 189 -31.87 -14.00 20.56
CA LYS A 189 -31.61 -12.71 21.20
C LYS A 189 -30.83 -11.79 20.27
N ASN A 190 -31.41 -10.63 19.95
CA ASN A 190 -30.79 -9.59 19.12
C ASN A 190 -30.25 -10.12 17.78
N ASP A 191 -30.88 -11.16 17.22
CA ASP A 191 -30.39 -11.80 16.00
C ASP A 191 -30.46 -10.84 14.80
N TYR A 192 -31.48 -9.98 14.76
CA TYR A 192 -31.60 -8.92 13.77
C TYR A 192 -30.38 -8.00 13.78
N GLU A 193 -30.06 -7.39 14.92
CA GLU A 193 -28.94 -6.45 15.08
C GLU A 193 -27.60 -7.13 14.79
N ARG A 194 -27.46 -8.41 15.18
CA ARG A 194 -26.25 -9.21 14.93
C ARG A 194 -26.04 -9.45 13.44
N ILE A 195 -27.09 -9.81 12.70
CA ILE A 195 -27.01 -10.03 11.24
C ILE A 195 -26.74 -8.69 10.55
N VAL A 196 -27.46 -7.63 10.90
CA VAL A 196 -27.27 -6.30 10.31
C VAL A 196 -25.84 -5.81 10.52
N ARG A 197 -25.31 -5.88 11.75
CA ARG A 197 -23.93 -5.46 12.05
C ARG A 197 -22.91 -6.28 11.27
N PHE A 198 -23.14 -7.58 11.13
CA PHE A 198 -22.27 -8.45 10.34
C PHE A 198 -22.26 -8.05 8.86
N LEU A 199 -23.42 -7.87 8.24
CA LEU A 199 -23.51 -7.48 6.82
C LEU A 199 -22.96 -6.07 6.59
N ALA A 200 -23.22 -5.13 7.50
CA ALA A 200 -22.62 -3.80 7.48
C ALA A 200 -21.09 -3.87 7.53
N SER A 201 -20.52 -4.75 8.36
CA SER A 201 -19.06 -5.00 8.41
C SER A 201 -18.50 -5.59 7.11
N LYS A 202 -19.36 -6.22 6.29
CA LYS A 202 -19.02 -6.71 4.95
C LYS A 202 -19.18 -5.65 3.87
N GLY A 203 -19.80 -4.50 4.17
CA GLY A 203 -19.92 -3.37 3.25
C GLY A 203 -21.22 -3.31 2.45
N TYR A 204 -22.27 -4.02 2.89
CA TYR A 204 -23.59 -3.90 2.27
C TYR A 204 -24.33 -2.65 2.80
N SER A 205 -25.22 -2.09 1.98
CA SER A 205 -26.07 -0.97 2.38
C SER A 205 -27.00 -1.37 3.53
N PHE A 206 -27.43 -0.40 4.33
CA PHE A 206 -28.34 -0.65 5.44
C PHE A 206 -29.65 -1.32 4.98
N GLU A 207 -30.17 -0.90 3.83
CA GLU A 207 -31.38 -1.49 3.22
C GLU A 207 -31.22 -3.00 2.95
N LEU A 208 -30.13 -3.40 2.28
CA LEU A 208 -29.84 -4.81 2.03
C LEU A 208 -29.60 -5.58 3.33
N CYS A 209 -28.92 -4.97 4.30
CA CYS A 209 -28.70 -5.57 5.62
C CYS A 209 -30.03 -5.85 6.35
N SER A 210 -30.92 -4.86 6.39
CA SER A 210 -32.22 -4.95 7.05
C SER A 210 -33.12 -5.98 6.35
N SER A 211 -33.21 -5.93 5.02
CA SER A 211 -34.01 -6.85 4.22
C SER A 211 -33.56 -8.30 4.40
N ALA A 212 -32.25 -8.58 4.31
CA ALA A 212 -31.72 -9.93 4.49
C ALA A 212 -31.95 -10.45 5.92
N ALA A 213 -31.76 -9.60 6.94
CA ALA A 213 -32.00 -10.00 8.34
C ALA A 213 -33.47 -10.34 8.59
N LYS A 214 -34.41 -9.49 8.12
CA LYS A 214 -35.86 -9.76 8.24
C LYS A 214 -36.24 -11.07 7.56
N GLN A 215 -35.71 -11.32 6.37
CA GLN A 215 -36.01 -12.53 5.60
C GLN A 215 -35.51 -13.80 6.31
N VAL A 216 -34.28 -13.82 6.82
CA VAL A 216 -33.74 -14.98 7.56
C VAL A 216 -34.54 -15.28 8.82
N LEU A 217 -34.97 -14.23 9.55
CA LEU A 217 -35.79 -14.41 10.75
C LEU A 217 -37.18 -14.95 10.43
N ALA A 218 -37.82 -14.46 9.37
CA ALA A 218 -39.11 -14.97 8.90
C ALA A 218 -39.02 -16.45 8.46
N GLU A 219 -38.01 -16.81 7.68
CA GLU A 219 -37.73 -18.20 7.27
C GLU A 219 -37.55 -19.12 8.50
N SER A 220 -36.87 -18.65 9.55
CA SER A 220 -36.66 -19.40 10.78
C SER A 220 -37.91 -19.57 11.66
N ALA A 221 -38.84 -18.62 11.59
CA ALA A 221 -40.11 -18.69 12.32
C ALA A 221 -41.07 -19.68 11.65
N GLN A 222 -41.12 -19.67 10.31
CA GLN A 222 -41.91 -20.62 9.53
C GLN A 222 -41.42 -22.06 9.68
N ALA A 223 -40.10 -22.29 9.75
CA ALA A 223 -39.54 -23.64 9.95
C ALA A 223 -39.76 -24.23 11.35
N LYS A 224 -40.24 -23.43 12.32
CA LYS A 224 -40.58 -23.88 13.68
C LYS A 224 -42.07 -24.12 13.88
N THR A 225 -42.89 -23.73 12.91
CA THR A 225 -44.35 -23.93 12.88
C THR A 225 -44.64 -25.23 12.14
#